data_AF-A0A922LIQ5-F1
#
_entry.id   AF-A0A922LIQ5-F1
#
_cell.length_a   1.000
_cell.length_b   1.000
_cell.length_c   1.000
_cell.angle_alpha   90.00
_cell.angle_beta   90.00
_cell.angle_gamma   90.00
#
_symmetry.space_group_name_H-M   'P 1'
#
loop_
_entity.id
_entity.type
_entity.pdbx_description
1 polymer ?
#
loop_
_entity_poly.entity_id
_entity_poly.type
_entity_poly.pdbx_seq_one_letter_code
_entity_poly.pdbx_strand_id
1 'polypeptide(L)'
;LENVTFENSSYRCSQHYMYLQRISNDPFYPFTSVHFHKYTDPFTVKPQLSFKYYSSQVKYLTIAPDGIGMHGDDYLGYIEPFIPTKINPVVRISDTRELFVVRWFMNKEIDGRQFTPYVTCLIHPNGRIVLYYDRVTPEIKEIEWKPKIVGKFECGRNTVRSKIMTPETWIRSYTLVEYEFIGNYCPKYTSPESCQNPTTLNITCLWCDKLKLCIDSTDNDAHNTNVNECRVKVSNSISSAGEFPEMATSEKVK
;
A
#
# COMPACT_ATOMS: atom_id res chain seq x y z
N LEU A 1 9.24 -1.46 -7.00
CA LEU A 1 8.89 -0.80 -8.26
C LEU A 1 7.40 -1.05 -8.45
N GLU A 2 6.64 0.01 -8.69
CA GLU A 2 5.20 -0.02 -8.94
C GLU A 2 4.87 -0.81 -10.22
N ASN A 3 3.95 -1.78 -10.15
CA ASN A 3 3.42 -2.44 -11.33
C ASN A 3 2.14 -1.73 -11.77
N VAL A 4 2.28 -0.75 -12.67
CA VAL A 4 1.13 -0.06 -13.28
C VAL A 4 0.38 -1.06 -14.16
N THR A 5 -0.84 -1.40 -13.76
CA THR A 5 -1.70 -2.36 -14.46
C THR A 5 -2.46 -1.67 -15.59
N PHE A 6 -2.87 -0.42 -15.38
CA PHE A 6 -3.60 0.37 -16.36
C PHE A 6 -3.48 1.86 -16.06
N GLU A 7 -3.36 2.68 -17.11
CA GLU A 7 -3.35 4.14 -16.99
C GLU A 7 -3.94 4.80 -18.24
N ASN A 8 -4.76 5.82 -18.03
CA ASN A 8 -5.22 6.74 -19.06
C ASN A 8 -5.20 8.20 -18.51
N SER A 9 -5.90 9.14 -19.14
CA SER A 9 -5.88 10.56 -18.74
C SER A 9 -6.64 10.89 -17.44
N SER A 10 -7.56 10.03 -17.00
CA SER A 10 -8.43 10.28 -15.83
C SER A 10 -8.38 9.17 -14.78
N TYR A 11 -7.74 8.04 -15.08
CA TYR A 11 -7.67 6.89 -14.20
C TYR A 11 -6.31 6.18 -14.28
N ARG A 12 -5.75 5.82 -13.12
CA ARG A 12 -4.55 4.99 -12.98
C ARG A 12 -4.79 3.89 -11.96
N CYS A 13 -4.33 2.68 -12.27
CA CYS A 13 -4.40 1.52 -11.40
C CYS A 13 -3.04 0.87 -11.31
N SER A 14 -2.51 0.71 -10.11
CA SER A 14 -1.22 0.06 -9.88
C SER A 14 -1.27 -0.87 -8.67
N GLN A 15 -0.58 -1.99 -8.81
CA GLN A 15 -0.48 -3.00 -7.77
C GLN A 15 0.77 -2.77 -6.94
N HIS A 16 0.60 -2.83 -5.62
CA HIS A 16 1.64 -2.70 -4.61
C HIS A 16 1.51 -3.84 -3.60
N TYR A 17 2.51 -3.99 -2.74
CA TYR A 17 2.48 -5.00 -1.68
C TYR A 17 1.23 -4.86 -0.79
N MET A 18 0.35 -5.86 -0.84
CA MET A 18 -0.96 -5.97 -0.15
C MET A 18 -2.04 -4.94 -0.55
N TYR A 19 -1.75 -4.01 -1.45
CA TYR A 19 -2.70 -2.95 -1.83
C TYR A 19 -2.77 -2.72 -3.33
N LEU A 20 -3.99 -2.47 -3.81
CA LEU A 20 -4.25 -2.02 -5.16
C LEU A 20 -4.57 -0.53 -5.07
N GLN A 21 -3.71 0.28 -5.68
CA GLN A 21 -3.90 1.73 -5.75
C GLN A 21 -4.71 2.06 -6.99
N ARG A 22 -5.82 2.80 -6.82
CA ARG A 22 -6.59 3.40 -7.91
C ARG A 22 -6.61 4.90 -7.73
N ILE A 23 -6.31 5.63 -8.78
CA ILE A 23 -6.37 7.09 -8.80
C ILE A 23 -7.39 7.48 -9.85
N SER A 24 -8.36 8.30 -9.47
CA SER A 24 -9.40 8.82 -10.36
C SER A 24 -9.48 10.33 -10.26
N ASN A 25 -9.53 11.01 -11.40
CA ASN A 25 -9.80 12.43 -11.45
C ASN A 25 -11.27 12.69 -11.78
N ASP A 26 -11.80 13.78 -11.19
CA ASP A 26 -13.19 14.21 -11.31
C ASP A 26 -14.26 13.23 -10.78
N PRO A 27 -14.04 12.48 -9.67
CA PRO A 27 -15.07 11.64 -9.09
C PRO A 27 -16.06 12.48 -8.29
N PHE A 28 -17.29 11.99 -8.20
CA PHE A 28 -18.32 12.56 -7.32
C PHE A 28 -17.81 12.62 -5.88
N TYR A 29 -18.05 13.76 -5.22
CA TYR A 29 -17.71 13.96 -3.81
C TYR A 29 -18.39 12.86 -2.98
N PRO A 30 -17.63 11.95 -2.34
CA PRO A 30 -18.23 10.72 -1.81
C PRO A 30 -18.93 10.91 -0.46
N PHE A 31 -19.32 12.14 -0.06
CA PHE A 31 -19.72 12.37 1.33
C PHE A 31 -20.76 13.47 1.61
N THR A 32 -21.71 13.17 2.51
CA THR A 32 -22.71 14.10 3.07
C THR A 32 -22.59 14.18 4.60
N SER A 33 -22.58 15.41 5.14
CA SER A 33 -22.80 15.78 6.55
C SER A 33 -22.35 14.78 7.63
N VAL A 34 -21.07 14.85 8.03
CA VAL A 34 -20.56 14.20 9.24
C VAL A 34 -20.31 15.23 10.32
N HIS A 35 -20.56 14.83 11.57
CA HIS A 35 -20.21 15.62 12.73
C HIS A 35 -18.71 15.49 12.99
N PHE A 36 -18.00 16.62 12.92
CA PHE A 36 -16.56 16.64 13.07
C PHE A 36 -16.14 17.29 14.39
N HIS A 37 -15.20 16.65 15.08
CA HIS A 37 -14.47 17.27 16.16
C HIS A 37 -13.18 17.90 15.62
N LYS A 38 -12.89 19.15 16.02
CA LYS A 38 -11.74 19.94 15.54
C LYS A 38 -10.56 19.82 16.50
N TYR A 39 -9.37 19.64 15.94
CA TYR A 39 -8.10 19.54 16.68
C TYR A 39 -7.00 20.36 15.99
N THR A 40 -6.06 20.86 16.80
CA THR A 40 -4.89 21.64 16.35
C THR A 40 -3.57 20.94 16.63
N ASP A 41 -3.52 20.13 17.69
CA ASP A 41 -2.32 19.43 18.13
C ASP A 41 -2.42 17.93 17.84
N PRO A 42 -1.28 17.24 17.71
CA PRO A 42 -1.29 15.79 17.56
C PRO A 42 -1.97 15.10 18.75
N PHE A 43 -2.78 14.09 18.47
CA PHE A 43 -3.48 13.36 19.52
C PHE A 43 -3.63 11.88 19.17
N THR A 44 -3.83 11.06 20.18
CA THR A 44 -4.07 9.63 20.02
C THR A 44 -5.55 9.32 20.18
N VAL A 45 -6.08 8.46 19.31
CA VAL A 45 -7.47 7.99 19.35
C VAL A 45 -7.52 6.48 19.18
N LYS A 46 -8.35 5.82 19.97
CA LYS A 46 -8.71 4.42 19.76
C LYS A 46 -9.93 4.39 18.83
N PRO A 47 -9.80 3.95 17.57
CA PRO A 47 -10.91 3.97 16.63
C PRO A 47 -12.03 3.05 17.11
N GLN A 48 -13.28 3.45 16.89
CA GLN A 48 -14.45 2.60 17.16
C GLN A 48 -14.56 1.43 16.20
N LEU A 49 -14.07 1.60 14.97
CA LEU A 49 -14.01 0.53 13.98
C LEU A 49 -12.78 -0.36 14.18
N SER A 50 -12.95 -1.66 13.95
CA SER A 50 -11.85 -2.62 13.90
C SER A 50 -11.42 -2.82 12.46
N PHE A 51 -10.13 -2.66 12.18
CA PHE A 51 -9.55 -2.86 10.85
C PHE A 51 -8.09 -3.29 10.94
N LYS A 52 -7.58 -3.75 9.81
CA LYS A 52 -6.16 -4.11 9.64
C LYS A 52 -5.46 -3.13 8.71
N TYR A 53 -4.18 -2.90 8.98
CA TYR A 53 -3.27 -2.14 8.13
C TYR A 53 -2.05 -3.00 7.83
N TYR A 54 -1.80 -3.32 6.55
CA TYR A 54 -0.77 -4.30 6.15
C TYR A 54 -0.90 -5.63 6.90
N SER A 55 -2.12 -6.18 6.93
CA SER A 55 -2.49 -7.43 7.62
C SER A 55 -2.38 -7.43 9.15
N SER A 56 -1.90 -6.34 9.76
CA SER A 56 -1.75 -6.20 11.22
C SER A 56 -2.95 -5.46 11.82
N GLN A 57 -3.42 -5.92 12.97
CA GLN A 57 -4.53 -5.28 13.67
C GLN A 57 -4.14 -3.90 14.21
N VAL A 58 -4.90 -2.87 13.86
CA VAL A 58 -4.74 -1.53 14.43
C VAL A 58 -5.45 -1.48 15.79
N LYS A 59 -4.75 -0.94 16.80
CA LYS A 59 -5.24 -0.72 18.17
C LYS A 59 -5.54 0.75 18.44
N TYR A 60 -4.69 1.66 17.96
CA TYR A 60 -4.89 3.10 18.08
C TYR A 60 -4.22 3.84 16.93
N LEU A 61 -4.62 5.11 16.77
CA LEU A 61 -4.16 6.02 15.75
C LEU A 61 -3.54 7.24 16.39
N THR A 62 -2.45 7.73 15.83
CA THR A 62 -1.90 9.05 16.14
C THR A 62 -2.27 9.98 15.01
N ILE A 63 -3.11 10.98 15.28
CA ILE A 63 -3.56 11.96 14.30
C ILE A 63 -2.66 13.19 14.40
N ALA A 64 -2.04 13.58 13.29
CA ALA A 64 -1.15 14.73 13.21
C ALA A 64 -1.63 15.70 12.11
N PRO A 65 -1.16 16.96 12.12
CA PRO A 65 -1.48 17.93 11.07
C PRO A 65 -1.09 17.49 9.66
N ASP A 66 -0.15 16.56 9.52
CA ASP A 66 0.43 16.07 8.27
C ASP A 66 0.14 14.58 7.98
N GLY A 67 -0.58 13.87 8.86
CA GLY A 67 -0.82 12.45 8.63
C GLY A 67 -1.48 11.67 9.76
N ILE A 68 -1.50 10.36 9.59
CA ILE A 68 -2.08 9.37 10.50
C ILE A 68 -1.04 8.29 10.77
N GLY A 69 -0.56 8.17 12.01
CA GLY A 69 0.23 7.04 12.49
C GLY A 69 -0.64 5.85 12.88
N MET A 70 -0.26 4.65 12.45
CA MET A 70 -0.95 3.39 12.69
C MET A 70 -0.20 2.56 13.74
N HIS A 71 -0.88 2.13 14.80
CA HIS A 71 -0.25 1.40 15.89
C HIS A 71 -1.05 0.14 16.28
N GLY A 72 -0.34 -0.98 16.37
CA GLY A 72 -0.83 -2.26 16.91
C GLY A 72 -0.14 -2.55 18.24
N ASP A 73 0.43 -3.74 18.39
CA ASP A 73 1.41 -4.02 19.45
C ASP A 73 2.71 -3.22 19.25
N ASP A 74 3.10 -3.06 17.99
CA ASP A 74 4.18 -2.20 17.53
C ASP A 74 3.66 -1.11 16.59
N TYR A 75 4.53 -0.17 16.23
CA TYR A 75 4.25 0.79 15.16
C TYR A 75 4.10 0.08 13.80
N LEU A 76 2.97 0.28 13.13
CA LEU A 76 2.61 -0.40 11.88
C LEU A 76 2.90 0.44 10.64
N GLY A 77 3.14 1.75 10.80
CA GLY A 77 3.40 2.68 9.70
C GLY A 77 2.48 3.91 9.73
N TYR A 78 2.31 4.56 8.58
CA TYR A 78 1.56 5.83 8.51
C TYR A 78 0.98 6.12 7.13
N ILE A 79 -0.01 7.00 7.13
CA ILE A 79 -0.56 7.67 5.95
C ILE A 79 -0.13 9.14 6.02
N GLU A 80 0.52 9.64 4.97
CA GLU A 80 0.90 11.03 4.81
C GLU A 80 0.22 11.56 3.53
N PRO A 81 -0.89 12.29 3.63
CA PRO A 81 -1.64 12.77 2.46
C PRO A 81 -0.95 13.89 1.69
N PHE A 82 -0.05 14.64 2.34
CA PHE A 82 0.73 15.76 1.82
C PHE A 82 1.84 16.11 2.80
N ILE A 83 2.79 16.94 2.39
CA ILE A 83 3.90 17.42 3.25
C ILE A 83 3.74 18.93 3.47
N PRO A 84 3.40 19.40 4.69
CA PRO A 84 3.40 20.82 4.99
C PRO A 84 4.82 21.32 5.28
N THR A 85 5.18 22.50 4.77
CA THR A 85 6.50 23.12 5.05
C THR A 85 6.42 24.28 6.04
N LYS A 86 5.41 25.16 5.89
CA LYS A 86 5.23 26.37 6.70
C LYS A 86 3.76 26.67 6.99
N ILE A 87 2.90 25.66 6.89
CA ILE A 87 1.47 25.77 7.16
C ILE A 87 1.09 24.78 8.26
N ASN A 88 0.14 25.19 9.10
CA ASN A 88 -0.43 24.34 10.14
C ASN A 88 -1.87 23.99 9.74
N PRO A 89 -2.11 22.82 9.13
CA PRO A 89 -3.44 22.36 8.81
C PRO A 89 -4.29 22.21 10.06
N VAL A 90 -5.58 22.52 9.94
CA VAL A 90 -6.55 22.18 10.97
C VAL A 90 -7.08 20.79 10.66
N VAL A 91 -7.14 19.95 11.70
CA VAL A 91 -7.63 18.57 11.58
C VAL A 91 -9.05 18.47 12.12
N ARG A 92 -9.88 17.71 11.41
CA ARG A 92 -11.22 17.34 11.81
C ARG A 92 -11.37 15.83 11.74
N ILE A 93 -11.94 15.20 12.77
CA ILE A 93 -12.17 13.75 12.76
C ILE A 93 -13.62 13.39 13.00
N SER A 94 -14.00 12.22 12.48
CA SER A 94 -15.21 11.51 12.83
C SER A 94 -14.89 10.04 12.97
N ASP A 95 -15.29 9.46 14.09
CA ASP A 95 -15.00 8.09 14.45
C ASP A 95 -16.31 7.34 14.71
N THR A 96 -16.65 6.46 13.78
CA THR A 96 -17.84 5.62 13.85
C THR A 96 -17.44 4.16 13.64
N ARG A 97 -18.34 3.23 13.94
CA ARG A 97 -18.09 1.80 13.69
C ARG A 97 -18.01 1.44 12.20
N GLU A 98 -18.59 2.25 11.33
CA GLU A 98 -18.67 2.02 9.88
C GLU A 98 -17.53 2.70 9.11
N LEU A 99 -16.98 3.77 9.68
CA LEU A 99 -16.02 4.63 9.00
C LEU A 99 -15.23 5.50 9.98
N PHE A 100 -13.93 5.63 9.75
CA PHE A 100 -13.08 6.61 10.40
C PHE A 100 -12.66 7.65 9.37
N VAL A 101 -12.88 8.93 9.67
CA VAL A 101 -12.66 10.04 8.75
C VAL A 101 -11.70 11.02 9.39
N VAL A 102 -10.66 11.40 8.66
CA VAL A 102 -9.79 12.53 8.99
C VAL A 102 -9.87 13.53 7.85
N ARG A 103 -10.10 14.79 8.17
CA ARG A 103 -10.14 15.89 7.21
C ARG A 103 -9.19 16.98 7.63
N TRP A 104 -8.21 17.25 6.78
CA TRP A 104 -7.33 18.40 6.89
C TRP A 104 -7.91 19.53 6.06
N PHE A 105 -7.90 20.74 6.58
CA PHE A 105 -8.14 21.94 5.80
C PHE A 105 -7.16 23.03 6.17
N MET A 106 -6.83 23.84 5.19
CA MET A 106 -5.80 24.87 5.30
C MET A 106 -6.39 26.15 4.74
N ASN A 107 -6.20 27.28 5.41
CA ASN A 107 -6.60 28.58 4.88
C ASN A 107 -5.33 29.32 4.46
N LYS A 108 -5.27 29.73 3.19
CA LYS A 108 -4.14 30.47 2.65
C LYS A 108 -4.64 31.62 1.77
N GLU A 109 -4.08 32.79 1.96
CA GLU A 109 -4.27 33.92 1.08
C GLU A 109 -3.05 34.08 0.17
N ILE A 110 -3.29 34.21 -1.13
CA ILE A 110 -2.26 34.41 -2.16
C ILE A 110 -2.79 35.52 -3.08
N ASP A 111 -2.05 36.61 -3.20
CA ASP A 111 -2.40 37.76 -4.07
C ASP A 111 -3.84 38.27 -3.88
N GLY A 112 -4.31 38.33 -2.62
CA GLY A 112 -5.66 38.79 -2.26
C GLY A 112 -6.78 37.76 -2.50
N ARG A 113 -6.45 36.55 -2.99
CA ARG A 113 -7.39 35.45 -3.16
C ARG A 113 -7.25 34.45 -2.02
N GLN A 114 -8.36 34.13 -1.37
CA GLN A 114 -8.42 33.08 -0.36
C GLN A 114 -8.58 31.70 -1.00
N PHE A 115 -7.77 30.76 -0.54
CA PHE A 115 -7.82 29.35 -0.87
C PHE A 115 -8.07 28.54 0.41
N THR A 116 -9.01 27.61 0.30
CA THR A 116 -9.26 26.62 1.35
C THR A 116 -9.25 25.22 0.77
N PRO A 117 -8.06 24.64 0.51
CA PRO A 117 -7.96 23.23 0.15
C PRO A 117 -8.39 22.33 1.30
N TYR A 118 -9.01 21.20 0.94
CA TYR A 118 -9.36 20.13 1.86
C TYR A 118 -8.74 18.82 1.38
N VAL A 119 -8.24 18.04 2.32
CA VAL A 119 -7.90 16.63 2.08
C VAL A 119 -8.67 15.79 3.06
N THR A 120 -9.37 14.77 2.58
CA THR A 120 -10.13 13.84 3.42
C THR A 120 -9.56 12.43 3.27
N CYS A 121 -9.14 11.82 4.37
CA CYS A 121 -8.82 10.41 4.46
C CYS A 121 -10.00 9.64 5.08
N LEU A 122 -10.44 8.59 4.41
CA LEU A 122 -11.44 7.64 4.88
C LEU A 122 -10.75 6.29 5.12
N ILE A 123 -11.07 5.66 6.24
CA ILE A 123 -10.61 4.31 6.56
C ILE A 123 -11.85 3.45 6.83
N HIS A 124 -11.98 2.39 6.06
CA HIS A 124 -13.06 1.43 6.15
C HIS A 124 -12.68 0.21 7.01
N PRO A 125 -13.65 -0.49 7.62
CA PRO A 125 -13.40 -1.70 8.41
C PRO A 125 -12.64 -2.82 7.68
N ASN A 126 -12.79 -2.89 6.35
CA ASN A 126 -12.07 -3.86 5.52
C ASN A 126 -10.60 -3.47 5.23
N GLY A 127 -10.10 -2.37 5.79
CA GLY A 127 -8.74 -1.87 5.55
C GLY A 127 -8.60 -1.04 4.27
N ARG A 128 -9.68 -0.78 3.52
CA ARG A 128 -9.66 0.16 2.41
C ARG A 128 -9.41 1.58 2.93
N ILE A 129 -8.48 2.27 2.29
CA ILE A 129 -8.12 3.66 2.58
C ILE A 129 -8.45 4.51 1.36
N VAL A 130 -9.05 5.68 1.56
CA VAL A 130 -9.40 6.60 0.47
C VAL A 130 -8.94 8.00 0.83
N LEU A 131 -8.13 8.62 -0.04
CA LEU A 131 -7.77 10.03 0.04
C LEU A 131 -8.55 10.81 -1.02
N TYR A 132 -9.18 11.90 -0.62
CA TYR A 132 -9.90 12.79 -1.52
C TYR A 132 -9.38 14.23 -1.39
N TYR A 133 -9.02 14.81 -2.53
CA TYR A 133 -8.44 16.14 -2.65
C TYR A 133 -9.49 17.10 -3.22
N ASP A 134 -9.90 18.11 -2.45
CA ASP A 134 -10.89 19.11 -2.83
C ASP A 134 -10.27 20.50 -2.80
N ARG A 135 -10.45 21.28 -3.87
CA ARG A 135 -9.93 22.64 -4.02
C ARG A 135 -8.43 22.76 -3.76
N VAL A 136 -7.66 21.71 -4.05
CA VAL A 136 -6.20 21.77 -4.02
C VAL A 136 -5.67 22.48 -5.26
N THR A 137 -4.62 23.27 -5.08
CA THR A 137 -3.99 24.04 -6.14
C THR A 137 -2.46 24.00 -5.98
N PRO A 138 -1.70 23.95 -7.09
CA PRO A 138 -0.25 24.10 -7.05
C PRO A 138 0.20 25.52 -6.67
N GLU A 139 -0.71 26.50 -6.61
CA GLU A 139 -0.40 27.88 -6.19
C GLU A 139 0.12 27.97 -4.75
N ILE A 140 -0.34 27.06 -3.87
CA ILE A 140 0.10 27.00 -2.47
C ILE A 140 1.44 26.27 -2.38
N LYS A 141 2.53 27.02 -2.49
CA LYS A 141 3.92 26.49 -2.47
C LYS A 141 4.33 25.92 -1.12
N GLU A 142 3.62 26.23 -0.04
CA GLU A 142 3.91 25.72 1.30
C GLU A 142 3.45 24.27 1.52
N ILE A 143 2.81 23.65 0.53
CA ILE A 143 2.34 22.26 0.58
C ILE A 143 2.93 21.49 -0.60
N GLU A 144 3.57 20.36 -0.31
CA GLU A 144 3.93 19.39 -1.34
C GLU A 144 2.85 18.30 -1.42
N TRP A 145 2.17 18.21 -2.56
CA TRP A 145 1.11 17.24 -2.81
C TRP A 145 1.71 15.86 -3.18
N LYS A 146 2.38 15.22 -2.21
CA LYS A 146 3.09 13.94 -2.36
C LYS A 146 2.49 12.85 -1.47
N PRO A 147 1.30 12.35 -1.77
CA PRO A 147 0.65 11.38 -0.91
C PRO A 147 1.44 10.09 -0.86
N LYS A 148 1.54 9.51 0.33
CA LYS A 148 2.12 8.18 0.50
C LYS A 148 1.49 7.43 1.66
N ILE A 149 1.43 6.11 1.51
CA ILE A 149 1.18 5.20 2.63
C ILE A 149 2.41 4.32 2.83
N VAL A 150 2.77 4.11 4.10
CA VAL A 150 3.93 3.33 4.49
C VAL A 150 3.49 2.27 5.47
N GLY A 151 3.80 1.01 5.17
CA GLY A 151 3.64 -0.13 6.05
C GLY A 151 4.97 -0.58 6.62
N LYS A 152 5.01 -0.90 7.91
CA LYS A 152 6.13 -1.56 8.58
C LYS A 152 5.68 -2.96 8.98
N PHE A 153 6.43 -3.98 8.58
CA PHE A 153 6.15 -5.36 8.96
C PHE A 153 7.43 -6.17 9.12
N GLU A 154 7.36 -7.16 10.01
CA GLU A 154 8.47 -8.08 10.25
C GLU A 154 8.56 -9.17 9.19
N CYS A 155 9.78 -9.43 8.77
CA CYS A 155 10.19 -10.33 7.71
C CYS A 155 11.36 -11.17 8.25
N GLY A 156 11.04 -12.26 8.96
CA GLY A 156 12.03 -13.03 9.71
C GLY A 156 12.57 -12.24 10.90
N ARG A 157 13.88 -11.92 10.90
CA ARG A 157 14.52 -11.05 11.90
C ARG A 157 14.65 -9.58 11.46
N ASN A 158 14.22 -9.28 10.23
CA ASN A 158 14.36 -7.96 9.63
C ASN A 158 13.02 -7.25 9.59
N THR A 159 13.02 -5.98 9.97
CA THR A 159 11.90 -5.09 9.67
C THR A 159 11.97 -4.63 8.22
N VAL A 160 10.88 -4.83 7.47
CA VAL A 160 10.70 -4.30 6.11
C VAL A 160 9.73 -3.12 6.13
N ARG A 161 10.00 -2.13 5.27
CA ARG A 161 9.09 -1.01 5.01
C ARG A 161 8.59 -1.08 3.56
N SER A 162 7.28 -1.20 3.38
CA SER A 162 6.62 -1.00 2.09
C SER A 162 6.16 0.45 2.01
N LYS A 163 6.36 1.09 0.87
CA LYS A 163 6.01 2.49 0.64
C LYS A 163 5.31 2.60 -0.69
N ILE A 164 4.08 3.09 -0.66
CA ILE A 164 3.26 3.33 -1.84
C ILE A 164 3.19 4.83 -2.03
N MET A 165 3.80 5.32 -3.11
CA MET A 165 3.75 6.73 -3.50
C MET A 165 2.62 6.95 -4.50
N THR A 166 1.84 8.01 -4.31
CA THR A 166 0.98 8.51 -5.37
C THR A 166 1.77 9.52 -6.20
N PRO A 167 1.79 9.42 -7.54
CA PRO A 167 2.44 10.41 -8.37
C PRO A 167 1.82 11.80 -8.19
N GLU A 168 2.65 12.81 -7.97
CA GLU A 168 2.23 14.19 -7.69
C GLU A 168 1.47 14.80 -8.87
N THR A 169 1.83 14.39 -10.10
CA THR A 169 1.18 14.81 -11.35
C THR A 169 -0.29 14.43 -11.43
N TRP A 170 -0.72 13.46 -10.62
CA TRP A 170 -2.11 13.02 -10.54
C TRP A 170 -2.92 13.77 -9.48
N ILE A 171 -2.28 14.55 -8.60
CA ILE A 171 -2.97 15.26 -7.52
C ILE A 171 -3.44 16.63 -7.99
N ARG A 172 -4.75 16.74 -8.19
CA ARG A 172 -5.46 17.99 -8.50
C ARG A 172 -6.76 18.08 -7.71
N SER A 173 -7.47 19.20 -7.85
CA SER A 173 -8.81 19.32 -7.28
C SER A 173 -9.69 18.21 -7.85
N TYR A 174 -10.47 17.58 -6.98
CA TYR A 174 -11.29 16.42 -7.28
C TYR A 174 -10.48 15.20 -7.70
N THR A 175 -9.37 14.92 -7.03
CA THR A 175 -8.67 13.64 -7.16
C THR A 175 -9.08 12.70 -6.03
N LEU A 176 -9.39 11.44 -6.36
CA LEU A 176 -9.61 10.34 -5.43
C LEU A 176 -8.49 9.32 -5.57
N VAL A 177 -7.83 8.99 -4.47
CA VAL A 177 -6.81 7.95 -4.40
C VAL A 177 -7.32 6.86 -3.46
N GLU A 178 -7.50 5.67 -3.96
CA GLU A 178 -8.02 4.53 -3.23
C GLU A 178 -6.95 3.46 -3.08
N TYR A 179 -6.80 2.94 -1.88
CA TYR A 179 -5.98 1.79 -1.58
C TYR A 179 -6.90 0.68 -1.10
N GLU A 180 -7.15 -0.29 -1.97
CA GLU A 180 -7.91 -1.48 -1.62
C GLU A 180 -6.96 -2.53 -1.07
N PHE A 181 -7.24 -3.02 0.14
CA PHE A 181 -6.52 -4.15 0.70
C PHE A 181 -6.93 -5.43 -0.03
N ILE A 182 -5.97 -6.08 -0.69
CA ILE A 182 -6.21 -7.29 -1.50
C ILE A 182 -5.63 -8.56 -0.87
N GLY A 183 -5.11 -8.47 0.36
CA GLY A 183 -4.61 -9.61 1.11
C GLY A 183 -3.12 -9.91 0.95
N ASN A 184 -2.70 -11.02 1.57
CA ASN A 184 -1.34 -11.55 1.43
C ASN A 184 -1.28 -12.41 0.16
N TYR A 185 -0.67 -11.88 -0.90
CA TYR A 185 -0.51 -12.62 -2.17
C TYR A 185 0.32 -13.88 -2.02
N CYS A 186 1.44 -13.73 -1.32
CA CYS A 186 2.23 -14.85 -0.87
C CYS A 186 2.03 -15.00 0.63
N PRO A 187 1.52 -16.13 1.09
CA PRO A 187 1.27 -16.35 2.50
C PRO A 187 2.58 -16.30 3.30
N LYS A 188 2.49 -15.79 4.54
CA LYS A 188 3.57 -15.89 5.55
C LYS A 188 3.68 -17.35 6.02
N TYR A 189 4.08 -18.26 5.14
CA TYR A 189 4.33 -19.65 5.53
C TYR A 189 5.81 -19.88 5.78
N THR A 190 6.08 -20.89 6.62
CA THR A 190 7.40 -21.25 7.13
C THR A 190 8.11 -22.31 6.28
N SER A 191 7.53 -22.73 5.14
CA SER A 191 8.09 -23.79 4.31
C SER A 191 8.04 -23.50 2.80
N PRO A 192 9.00 -24.03 2.01
CA PRO A 192 9.00 -23.89 0.55
C PRO A 192 7.75 -24.46 -0.13
N GLU A 193 7.25 -25.60 0.35
CA GLU A 193 6.16 -26.36 -0.29
C GLU A 193 4.82 -25.63 -0.21
N SER A 194 4.61 -24.91 0.89
CA SER A 194 3.44 -24.09 1.11
C SER A 194 3.52 -22.75 0.36
N CYS A 195 4.73 -22.28 0.07
CA CYS A 195 4.95 -21.08 -0.75
C CYS A 195 4.63 -21.30 -2.23
N GLN A 196 4.92 -22.49 -2.77
CA GLN A 196 4.75 -22.79 -4.20
C GLN A 196 3.32 -23.14 -4.62
N ASN A 197 2.38 -23.24 -3.66
CA ASN A 197 0.98 -23.59 -3.90
C ASN A 197 0.01 -22.45 -3.50
N PRO A 198 0.05 -21.28 -4.17
CA PRO A 198 -0.88 -20.20 -3.86
C PRO A 198 -2.31 -20.60 -4.25
N THR A 199 -3.26 -20.34 -3.36
CA THR A 199 -4.58 -20.97 -3.41
C THR A 199 -5.58 -20.28 -4.35
N THR A 200 -5.32 -19.06 -4.85
CA THR A 200 -6.43 -18.26 -5.44
C THR A 200 -6.15 -17.26 -6.58
N LEU A 201 -4.93 -16.98 -7.04
CA LEU A 201 -4.70 -15.98 -8.11
C LEU A 201 -3.51 -16.34 -9.01
N ASN A 202 -3.46 -15.78 -10.23
CA ASN A 202 -2.37 -15.85 -11.24
C ASN A 202 -1.05 -15.19 -10.75
N ILE A 203 -0.65 -15.48 -9.52
CA ILE A 203 0.51 -14.89 -8.85
C ILE A 203 1.47 -16.01 -8.54
N THR A 204 2.68 -15.89 -9.05
CA THR A 204 3.75 -16.86 -8.81
C THR A 204 4.50 -16.45 -7.55
N CYS A 205 4.41 -17.26 -6.51
CA CYS A 205 5.15 -17.08 -5.28
C CYS A 205 6.49 -17.83 -5.32
N LEU A 206 7.56 -17.18 -4.88
CA LEU A 206 8.92 -17.68 -4.82
C LEU A 206 9.36 -17.83 -3.36
N TRP A 207 9.83 -19.01 -3.00
CA TRP A 207 10.47 -19.21 -1.71
C TRP A 207 11.89 -18.64 -1.70
N CYS A 208 12.21 -17.82 -0.71
CA CYS A 208 13.56 -17.34 -0.47
C CYS A 208 14.17 -18.07 0.73
N ASP A 209 15.11 -18.97 0.45
CA ASP A 209 15.73 -19.80 1.49
C ASP A 209 16.57 -19.03 2.50
N LYS A 210 17.23 -17.95 2.08
CA LYS A 210 18.03 -17.11 2.98
C LYS A 210 17.17 -16.37 3.99
N LEU A 211 16.01 -15.89 3.55
CA LEU A 211 15.09 -15.12 4.37
C LEU A 211 14.04 -16.01 5.06
N LYS A 212 13.93 -17.28 4.64
CA LYS A 212 12.90 -18.23 5.07
C LYS A 212 11.49 -17.68 4.90
N LEU A 213 11.24 -17.12 3.71
CA LEU A 213 10.05 -16.33 3.41
C LEU A 213 9.54 -16.59 1.99
N CYS A 214 8.23 -16.51 1.85
CA CYS A 214 7.55 -16.57 0.56
C CYS A 214 7.35 -15.16 0.00
N ILE A 215 7.82 -14.93 -1.22
CA ILE A 215 7.85 -13.62 -1.88
C ILE A 215 7.03 -13.70 -3.15
N ASP A 216 6.28 -12.66 -3.48
CA ASP A 216 5.63 -12.54 -4.79
C ASP A 216 6.70 -12.29 -5.86
N SER A 217 6.85 -13.20 -6.82
CA SER A 217 7.85 -13.07 -7.88
C SER A 217 7.56 -11.93 -8.86
N THR A 218 6.36 -11.35 -8.81
CA THR A 218 5.96 -10.18 -9.60
C THR A 218 6.14 -8.87 -8.84
N ASP A 219 6.36 -8.92 -7.52
CA ASP A 219 6.54 -7.74 -6.68
C ASP A 219 7.95 -7.16 -6.88
N ASN A 220 7.99 -6.09 -7.68
CA ASN A 220 9.24 -5.41 -7.96
C ASN A 220 9.73 -4.52 -6.77
N ASP A 221 8.95 -4.30 -5.71
CA ASP A 221 9.42 -3.65 -4.47
C ASP A 221 10.22 -4.63 -3.59
N ALA A 222 9.90 -5.92 -3.62
CA ALA A 222 10.77 -6.97 -3.08
C ALA A 222 12.05 -7.16 -3.93
N HIS A 223 12.01 -6.79 -5.22
CA HIS A 223 13.13 -6.87 -6.15
C HIS A 223 14.29 -5.93 -5.84
N ASN A 224 14.04 -4.72 -5.32
CA ASN A 224 15.07 -3.70 -5.20
C ASN A 224 16.09 -3.93 -4.07
N THR A 225 15.92 -4.97 -3.24
CA THR A 225 16.93 -5.34 -2.23
C THR A 225 17.24 -6.82 -2.13
N ASN A 226 16.41 -7.77 -2.59
CA ASN A 226 16.61 -9.18 -2.19
C ASN A 226 16.44 -10.27 -3.26
N VAL A 227 15.93 -9.99 -4.46
CA VAL A 227 15.70 -11.09 -5.42
C VAL A 227 17.01 -11.62 -6.03
N ASN A 228 18.07 -10.82 -6.13
CA ASN A 228 19.39 -11.34 -6.52
C ASN A 228 20.03 -12.25 -5.44
N GLU A 229 19.60 -12.15 -4.19
CA GLU A 229 20.05 -13.04 -3.12
C GLU A 229 19.20 -14.31 -2.99
N CYS A 230 17.94 -14.26 -3.44
CA CYS A 230 17.00 -15.39 -3.44
C CYS A 230 16.99 -16.16 -4.78
N ARG A 231 17.39 -15.55 -5.90
CA ARG A 231 17.62 -16.24 -7.17
C ARG A 231 18.94 -17.00 -7.06
N VAL A 232 18.86 -18.31 -6.90
CA VAL A 232 19.97 -19.20 -7.20
C VAL A 232 20.39 -18.86 -8.64
N LYS A 233 21.66 -18.44 -8.84
CA LYS A 233 22.24 -18.40 -10.19
C LYS A 233 21.94 -19.75 -10.80
N VAL A 234 21.19 -19.80 -11.89
CA VAL A 234 21.02 -21.03 -12.67
C VAL A 234 22.43 -21.51 -13.00
N SER A 235 22.91 -22.50 -12.25
CA SER A 235 24.11 -23.22 -12.61
C SER A 235 23.71 -23.99 -13.85
N ASN A 236 24.16 -23.51 -15.01
CA ASN A 236 24.27 -24.31 -16.22
C ASN A 236 25.15 -25.53 -15.87
N SER A 237 24.51 -26.55 -15.32
CA SER A 237 25.03 -27.89 -15.20
C SER A 237 24.36 -28.68 -16.32
N ILE A 238 24.82 -28.42 -17.54
CA ILE A 238 24.83 -29.47 -18.54
C ILE A 238 25.92 -30.42 -18.07
N SER A 239 25.57 -31.36 -17.21
CA SER A 239 26.37 -32.57 -16.98
C SER A 239 25.73 -33.68 -17.78
N SER A 240 26.40 -33.96 -18.90
CA SER A 240 26.36 -35.20 -19.67
C SER A 240 25.91 -36.44 -18.88
N ALA A 241 24.83 -37.06 -19.34
CA ALA A 241 24.56 -38.48 -19.18
C ALA A 241 23.72 -38.95 -20.37
N GLY A 242 24.36 -39.05 -21.53
CA GLY A 242 23.83 -39.73 -22.70
C GLY A 242 24.43 -41.13 -22.78
N GLU A 243 23.91 -42.05 -21.98
CA GLU A 243 23.97 -43.48 -22.26
C GLU A 243 22.53 -43.99 -22.27
N PHE A 244 22.05 -44.30 -23.48
CA PHE A 244 20.77 -44.95 -23.70
C PHE A 244 20.84 -46.38 -23.16
N PRO A 245 19.85 -46.87 -22.40
CA PRO A 245 19.68 -48.29 -22.21
C PRO A 245 19.18 -48.92 -23.51
N GLU A 246 19.96 -49.87 -24.03
CA GLU A 246 19.59 -50.71 -25.15
C GLU A 246 18.39 -51.59 -24.79
N MET A 247 17.49 -51.69 -25.75
CA MET A 247 16.13 -52.21 -25.68
C MET A 247 16.13 -53.74 -25.50
N ALA A 248 15.62 -54.25 -24.37
CA ALA A 248 15.30 -55.67 -24.22
C ALA A 248 13.99 -55.99 -24.96
N THR A 249 14.10 -56.69 -26.10
CA THR A 249 12.98 -57.33 -26.78
C THR A 249 12.69 -58.68 -26.14
N SER A 250 11.41 -58.93 -25.82
CA SER A 250 10.93 -60.24 -25.39
C SER A 250 10.39 -61.07 -26.56
N GLU A 251 10.56 -62.39 -26.43
CA GLU A 251 9.82 -63.51 -27.04
C GLU A 251 10.19 -64.03 -28.45
N LYS A 252 10.71 -65.28 -28.45
CA LYS A 252 10.11 -66.54 -28.98
C LYS A 252 11.00 -67.70 -28.48
N VAL A 253 10.57 -68.65 -27.66
CA VAL A 253 9.65 -69.79 -27.93
C VAL A 253 9.83 -70.35 -29.35
N LYS A 254 10.82 -71.23 -29.57
CA LYS A 254 10.72 -72.69 -29.44
C LYS A 254 12.09 -73.32 -29.69
#